data_AF-A0A0G1LYY2-F1
#
_entry.id   AF-A0A0G1LYY2-F1
#
_cell.length_a   1.000
_cell.length_b   1.000
_cell.length_c   1.000
_cell.angle_alpha   90.00
_cell.angle_beta   90.00
_cell.angle_gamma   90.00
#
_symmetry.space_group_name_H-M   'P 1'
#
loop_
_entity.id
_entity.type
_entity.pdbx_description
1 polymer ?
#
loop_
_entity_poly.entity_id
_entity_poly.type
_entity_poly.pdbx_seq_one_letter_code
_entity_poly.pdbx_strand_id
1 'polypeptide(L)'
;MYYFQREKYWRAGIWGMVAAATKSPGILLFVSYFLYLIVPQARRLIFSPVATWLKLTKINRAYPIFLIPLSVLAVFVFYQFTFNDFLAYFHSGDNIHLFLLPFSIFNFSSPWVGTAWLEEIIFVYLFGALGLLKLIKQKRYELATFVGIFFFSILFVSHRDLIRYALPIVPFLFVAFNQTLTKKDFK
;
A
#
# COMPACT_ATOMS: atom_id res chain seq x y z
N MET A 1 7.93 6.75 0.66
CA MET A 1 8.30 6.63 2.09
C MET A 1 9.49 7.51 2.50
N TYR A 2 10.69 7.32 1.95
CA TYR A 2 11.90 8.05 2.39
C TYR A 2 11.77 9.59 2.39
N TYR A 3 11.29 10.19 1.28
CA TYR A 3 11.09 11.65 1.23
C TYR A 3 9.97 12.14 2.14
N PHE A 4 8.92 11.34 2.30
CA PHE A 4 7.78 11.66 3.15
C PHE A 4 8.19 11.69 4.63
N GLN A 5 8.99 10.73 5.09
CA GLN A 5 9.60 10.72 6.43
C GLN A 5 10.40 11.99 6.74
N ARG A 6 11.02 12.59 5.71
CA ARG A 6 11.81 13.82 5.84
C ARG A 6 10.99 15.09 5.60
N GLU A 7 9.66 15.00 5.62
CA GLU A 7 8.71 16.08 5.33
C GLU A 7 8.92 16.76 3.95
N LYS A 8 9.63 16.10 3.01
CA LYS A 8 9.84 16.60 1.63
C LYS A 8 8.66 16.21 0.74
N TYR A 9 7.47 16.76 1.04
CA TYR A 9 6.20 16.35 0.43
C TYR A 9 6.15 16.48 -1.09
N TRP A 10 6.77 17.51 -1.67
CA TRP A 10 6.87 17.67 -3.13
C TRP A 10 7.56 16.49 -3.81
N ARG A 11 8.75 16.09 -3.30
CA ARG A 11 9.47 14.94 -3.84
C ARG A 11 8.70 13.65 -3.59
N ALA A 12 8.06 13.52 -2.43
CA ALA A 12 7.21 12.36 -2.14
C ALA A 12 6.01 12.26 -3.11
N GLY A 13 5.39 13.40 -3.44
CA GLY A 13 4.27 13.50 -4.38
C GLY A 13 4.69 13.15 -5.81
N ILE A 14 5.77 13.72 -6.33
CA ILE A 14 6.28 13.44 -7.69
C ILE A 14 6.63 11.96 -7.84
N TRP A 15 7.41 11.39 -6.92
CA TRP A 15 7.75 9.97 -7.00
C TRP A 15 6.56 9.05 -6.75
N GLY A 16 5.59 9.48 -5.93
CA GLY A 16 4.33 8.76 -5.75
C GLY A 16 3.47 8.76 -7.02
N MET A 17 3.41 9.89 -7.73
CA MET A 17 2.75 10.02 -9.03
C MET A 17 3.37 9.07 -10.05
N VAL A 18 4.71 9.05 -10.15
CA VAL A 18 5.41 8.12 -11.06
C VAL A 18 5.08 6.67 -10.70
N ALA A 19 5.08 6.32 -9.40
CA ALA A 19 4.74 4.98 -8.95
C ALA A 19 3.28 4.58 -9.30
N ALA A 20 2.31 5.49 -9.11
CA ALA A 20 0.91 5.20 -9.39
C ALA A 20 0.56 5.20 -10.89
N ALA A 21 1.24 6.03 -11.68
CA ALA A 21 1.10 6.02 -13.14
C ALA A 21 1.70 4.77 -13.79
N THR A 22 2.74 4.18 -13.18
CA THR A 22 3.42 2.99 -13.73
C THR A 22 2.77 1.68 -13.31
N LYS A 23 2.23 1.59 -12.08
CA LYS A 23 1.49 0.41 -11.62
C LYS A 23 0.31 0.81 -10.73
N SER A 24 -0.83 0.14 -10.95
CA SER A 24 -2.08 0.39 -10.21
C SER A 24 -1.95 0.30 -8.68
N PRO A 25 -1.17 -0.63 -8.05
CA PRO A 25 -1.02 -0.66 -6.60
C PRO A 25 -0.31 0.59 -6.04
N GLY A 26 0.33 1.40 -6.88
CA GLY A 26 0.95 2.66 -6.45
C GLY A 26 -0.04 3.63 -5.82
N ILE A 27 -1.34 3.55 -6.12
CA ILE A 27 -2.37 4.37 -5.46
C ILE A 27 -2.45 4.13 -3.95
N LEU A 28 -2.06 2.94 -3.47
CA LEU A 28 -2.05 2.62 -2.04
C LEU A 28 -1.05 3.49 -1.26
N LEU A 29 -0.04 4.09 -1.92
CA LEU A 29 0.82 5.11 -1.32
C LEU A 29 0.03 6.33 -0.85
N PHE A 30 -0.93 6.78 -1.65
CA PHE A 30 -1.79 7.91 -1.29
C PHE A 30 -2.59 7.59 -0.04
N VAL A 31 -3.26 6.43 -0.02
CA VAL A 31 -4.03 5.95 1.14
C VAL A 31 -3.14 5.88 2.38
N SER A 32 -1.91 5.39 2.24
CA SER A 32 -0.94 5.32 3.34
C SER A 32 -0.54 6.67 3.89
N TYR A 33 -0.16 7.61 3.03
CA TYR A 33 0.22 8.94 3.50
C TYR A 33 -0.98 9.66 4.12
N PHE A 34 -2.15 9.54 3.52
CA PHE A 34 -3.37 10.17 4.00
C PHE A 34 -3.78 9.65 5.38
N LEU A 35 -3.82 8.33 5.56
CA LEU A 35 -4.13 7.72 6.86
C LEU A 35 -3.09 8.05 7.92
N TYR A 36 -1.79 8.08 7.58
CA TYR A 36 -0.77 8.47 8.54
C TYR A 36 -0.96 9.90 9.08
N LEU A 37 -1.40 10.85 8.23
CA LEU A 37 -1.65 12.23 8.65
C LEU A 37 -2.94 12.37 9.47
N ILE A 38 -3.97 11.57 9.18
CA ILE A 38 -5.30 11.72 9.78
C ILE A 38 -5.49 10.88 11.04
N VAL A 39 -5.05 9.61 11.03
CA VAL A 39 -5.32 8.64 12.12
C VAL A 39 -4.89 9.17 13.50
N PRO A 40 -3.69 9.77 13.69
CA PRO A 40 -3.29 10.31 14.99
C PRO A 40 -4.20 11.43 15.51
N GLN A 41 -4.96 12.06 14.62
CA GLN A 41 -5.80 13.21 14.90
C GLN A 41 -7.29 12.90 14.80
N ALA A 42 -7.66 11.67 14.41
CA ALA A 42 -9.03 11.26 14.14
C ALA A 42 -9.98 11.62 15.29
N ARG A 43 -9.60 11.36 16.54
CA ARG A 43 -10.42 11.72 17.73
C ARG A 43 -10.73 13.21 17.81
N ARG A 44 -9.80 14.08 17.41
CA ARG A 44 -10.00 15.55 17.42
C ARG A 44 -10.80 16.01 16.19
N LEU A 45 -10.60 15.35 15.05
CA LEU A 45 -11.26 15.67 13.78
C LEU A 45 -12.75 15.31 13.79
N ILE A 46 -13.14 14.20 14.44
CA ILE A 46 -14.54 13.76 14.54
C ILE A 46 -15.43 14.83 15.18
N PHE A 47 -14.91 15.57 16.17
CA PHE A 47 -15.66 16.62 16.87
C PHE A 47 -15.36 18.03 16.36
N SER A 48 -14.54 18.18 15.32
CA SER A 48 -14.14 19.49 14.79
C SER A 48 -14.74 19.75 13.40
N PRO A 49 -15.10 21.00 13.08
CA PRO A 49 -15.56 21.35 11.74
C PRO A 49 -14.48 21.12 10.68
N VAL A 50 -14.90 20.75 9.46
CA VAL A 50 -14.02 20.37 8.33
C VAL A 50 -12.95 21.41 8.02
N ALA A 51 -13.25 22.70 8.19
CA ALA A 51 -12.29 23.79 7.98
C ALA A 51 -11.05 23.68 8.91
N THR A 52 -11.21 23.10 10.09
CA THR A 52 -10.12 22.92 11.07
C THR A 52 -9.24 21.72 10.73
N TRP A 53 -9.70 20.80 9.87
CA TRP A 53 -8.97 19.59 9.50
C TRP A 53 -7.66 19.93 8.80
N LEU A 54 -7.69 20.91 7.90
CA LEU A 54 -6.52 21.40 7.17
C LEU A 54 -5.42 21.95 8.09
N LYS A 55 -5.82 22.59 9.20
CA LYS A 55 -4.89 23.18 10.18
C LYS A 55 -4.28 22.11 11.09
N LEU A 56 -5.08 21.11 11.48
CA LEU A 56 -4.65 20.05 12.40
C LEU A 56 -3.70 19.06 11.71
N THR A 57 -4.03 18.61 10.50
CA THR A 57 -3.40 17.43 9.83
C THR A 57 -2.13 17.73 9.04
N LYS A 58 -1.62 18.97 9.08
CA LYS A 58 -0.55 19.45 8.18
C LYS A 58 -0.84 19.22 6.68
N ILE A 59 -2.09 18.93 6.29
CA ILE A 59 -2.48 18.68 4.88
C ILE A 59 -2.13 19.88 4.01
N ASN A 60 -2.20 21.10 4.55
CA ASN A 60 -1.78 22.32 3.86
C ASN A 60 -0.34 22.29 3.32
N ARG A 61 0.57 21.53 3.96
CA ARG A 61 1.96 21.33 3.49
C ARG A 61 2.11 20.04 2.68
N ALA A 62 1.23 19.06 2.93
CA ALA A 62 1.25 17.74 2.31
C ALA A 62 0.41 17.64 1.03
N TYR A 63 -0.13 18.76 0.52
CA TYR A 63 -0.94 18.77 -0.71
C TYR A 63 -0.28 18.16 -1.95
N PRO A 64 1.08 18.13 -2.13
CA PRO A 64 1.67 17.48 -3.30
C PRO A 64 1.39 15.96 -3.37
N ILE A 65 0.92 15.36 -2.28
CA ILE A 65 0.52 13.94 -2.24
C ILE A 65 -0.72 13.69 -3.11
N PHE A 66 -1.55 14.72 -3.36
CA PHE A 66 -2.67 14.62 -4.29
C PHE A 66 -2.25 14.47 -5.76
N LEU A 67 -0.97 14.66 -6.09
CA LEU A 67 -0.44 14.30 -7.41
C LEU A 67 -0.59 12.80 -7.71
N ILE A 68 -0.63 11.95 -6.67
CA ILE A 68 -0.77 10.50 -6.82
C ILE A 68 -2.16 10.11 -7.40
N PRO A 69 -3.30 10.48 -6.78
CA PRO A 69 -4.60 10.21 -7.40
C PRO A 69 -4.80 10.97 -8.72
N LEU A 70 -4.25 12.18 -8.84
CA LEU A 70 -4.32 12.95 -10.08
C LEU A 70 -3.62 12.23 -11.24
N SER A 71 -2.50 11.55 -10.99
CA SER A 71 -1.81 10.79 -12.03
C SER A 71 -2.57 9.55 -12.46
N VAL A 72 -3.25 8.86 -11.53
CA VAL A 72 -4.15 7.74 -11.88
C VAL A 72 -5.31 8.25 -12.74
N LEU A 73 -5.91 9.38 -12.38
CA LEU A 73 -6.96 10.00 -13.18
C LEU A 73 -6.43 10.38 -14.58
N ALA A 74 -5.22 10.91 -14.67
CA ALA A 74 -4.59 11.22 -15.95
C ALA A 74 -4.40 9.97 -16.84
N VAL A 75 -4.07 8.83 -16.25
CA VAL A 75 -3.98 7.54 -16.98
C VAL A 75 -5.35 7.10 -17.49
N PHE A 76 -6.43 7.22 -16.71
CA PHE A 76 -7.78 6.89 -17.19
C PHE A 76 -8.28 7.86 -18.27
N VAL A 77 -7.96 9.15 -18.16
CA VAL A 77 -8.21 10.12 -19.24
C VAL A 77 -7.45 9.74 -20.50
N PHE A 78 -6.19 9.30 -20.38
CA PHE A 78 -5.41 8.80 -21.52
C PHE A 78 -6.05 7.57 -22.18
N TYR A 79 -6.61 6.64 -21.39
CA TYR A 79 -7.39 5.52 -21.92
C TYR A 79 -8.65 5.97 -22.65
N GLN A 80 -9.36 6.98 -22.16
CA GLN A 80 -10.51 7.55 -22.87
C GLN A 80 -10.13 8.09 -24.24
N PHE A 81 -8.99 8.78 -24.38
CA PHE A 81 -8.58 9.29 -25.69
C PHE A 81 -8.04 8.21 -26.64
N THR A 82 -7.45 7.15 -26.11
CA THR A 82 -6.78 6.11 -26.92
C THR A 82 -7.72 4.97 -27.30
N PHE A 83 -8.54 4.51 -26.35
CA PHE A 83 -9.41 3.34 -26.49
C PHE A 83 -10.90 3.70 -26.54
N ASN A 84 -11.24 5.00 -26.43
CA ASN A 84 -12.61 5.48 -26.25
C ASN A 84 -13.30 4.88 -25.00
N ASP A 85 -12.50 4.51 -24.00
CA ASP A 85 -12.96 3.86 -22.78
C ASP A 85 -12.13 4.30 -21.56
N PHE A 86 -12.73 5.10 -20.69
CA PHE A 86 -12.11 5.60 -19.46
C PHE A 86 -11.72 4.48 -18.49
N LEU A 87 -12.49 3.39 -18.46
CA LEU A 87 -12.29 2.24 -17.56
C LEU A 87 -11.71 1.04 -18.32
N ALA A 88 -11.01 1.27 -19.43
CA ALA A 88 -10.41 0.22 -20.25
C ALA A 88 -9.60 -0.82 -19.44
N TYR A 89 -8.87 -0.37 -18.41
CA TYR A 89 -8.14 -1.26 -17.50
C TYR A 89 -9.05 -2.25 -16.73
N PHE A 90 -10.27 -1.85 -16.39
CA PHE A 90 -11.23 -2.73 -15.73
C PHE A 90 -11.95 -3.65 -16.71
N HIS A 91 -12.17 -3.21 -17.95
CA HIS A 91 -12.80 -4.01 -19.00
C HIS A 91 -11.84 -5.02 -19.66
N SER A 92 -10.52 -4.86 -19.49
CA SER A 92 -9.52 -5.78 -20.07
C SER A 92 -9.50 -7.18 -19.45
N GLY A 93 -10.21 -7.39 -18.33
CA GLY A 93 -10.27 -8.68 -17.65
C GLY A 93 -9.04 -9.05 -16.83
N ASP A 94 -8.04 -8.18 -16.66
CA ASP A 94 -6.82 -8.49 -15.87
C ASP A 94 -7.01 -8.29 -14.34
N ASN A 95 -8.20 -7.86 -13.91
CA ASN A 95 -8.53 -7.66 -12.49
C ASN A 95 -9.14 -8.91 -11.82
N ILE A 96 -9.10 -10.07 -12.48
CA ILE A 96 -9.70 -11.34 -12.01
C ILE A 96 -9.05 -11.86 -10.71
N HIS A 97 -7.97 -11.24 -10.24
CA HIS A 97 -7.22 -11.66 -9.06
C HIS A 97 -7.60 -10.95 -7.76
N LEU A 98 -8.43 -9.89 -7.81
CA LEU A 98 -8.90 -9.18 -6.61
C LEU A 98 -10.28 -9.70 -6.21
N PHE A 99 -10.37 -10.25 -5.01
CA PHE A 99 -11.59 -10.82 -4.46
C PHE A 99 -12.09 -10.01 -3.28
N LEU A 100 -13.41 -10.01 -3.06
CA LEU A 100 -14.00 -9.31 -1.93
C LEU A 100 -13.69 -9.98 -0.58
N LEU A 101 -13.49 -11.30 -0.59
CA LEU A 101 -13.18 -12.07 0.61
C LEU A 101 -11.66 -12.18 0.78
N PRO A 102 -11.12 -11.84 1.97
CA PRO A 102 -9.72 -12.06 2.26
C PRO A 102 -9.43 -13.56 2.31
N PHE A 103 -8.18 -13.94 2.04
CA PHE A 103 -7.72 -15.33 2.04
C PHE A 103 -8.40 -16.25 1.02
N SER A 104 -9.08 -15.68 0.02
CA SER A 104 -9.66 -16.40 -1.12
C SER A 104 -8.62 -17.19 -1.94
N ILE A 105 -7.33 -16.91 -1.74
CA ILE A 105 -6.21 -17.70 -2.27
C ILE A 105 -6.17 -19.14 -1.76
N PHE A 106 -6.80 -19.50 -0.65
CA PHE A 106 -6.84 -20.90 -0.19
C PHE A 106 -7.98 -21.71 -0.83
N ASN A 107 -8.75 -21.12 -1.74
CA ASN A 107 -9.71 -21.86 -2.55
C ASN A 107 -8.97 -22.59 -3.70
N PHE A 108 -8.62 -23.84 -3.46
CA PHE A 108 -7.93 -24.71 -4.43
C PHE A 108 -8.71 -24.92 -5.74
N SER A 109 -10.04 -24.75 -5.72
CA SER A 109 -10.91 -24.84 -6.89
C SER A 109 -10.86 -23.59 -7.79
N SER A 110 -10.14 -22.54 -7.36
CA SER A 110 -9.98 -21.31 -8.15
C SER A 110 -8.95 -21.50 -9.28
N PRO A 111 -9.22 -21.02 -10.51
CA PRO A 111 -8.35 -21.24 -11.68
C PRO A 111 -6.88 -20.80 -11.52
N TRP A 112 -6.62 -19.84 -10.61
CA TRP A 112 -5.34 -19.16 -10.47
C TRP A 112 -4.54 -19.55 -9.22
N VAL A 113 -5.05 -20.52 -8.46
CA VAL A 113 -4.46 -21.01 -7.20
C VAL A 113 -3.86 -22.40 -7.40
N GLY A 114 -4.70 -23.36 -7.80
CA GLY A 114 -4.32 -24.78 -7.89
C GLY A 114 -4.06 -25.41 -6.51
N THR A 115 -3.33 -26.52 -6.48
CA THR A 115 -3.04 -27.30 -5.26
C THR A 115 -1.58 -27.21 -4.81
N ALA A 116 -0.75 -26.44 -5.51
CA ALA A 116 0.69 -26.47 -5.34
C ALA A 116 1.18 -25.30 -4.47
N TRP A 117 1.94 -25.59 -3.41
CA TRP A 117 2.75 -24.64 -2.63
C TRP A 117 1.97 -23.54 -1.87
N LEU A 118 0.81 -23.86 -1.30
CA LEU A 118 0.07 -22.93 -0.42
C LEU A 118 0.84 -22.55 0.86
N GLU A 119 1.84 -23.36 1.25
CA GLU A 119 2.71 -23.13 2.40
C GLU A 119 3.52 -21.83 2.26
N GLU A 120 3.97 -21.50 1.04
CA GLU A 120 4.76 -20.28 0.80
C GLU A 120 3.94 -19.01 1.07
N ILE A 121 2.64 -19.05 0.74
CA ILE A 121 1.69 -17.97 0.98
C ILE A 121 1.51 -17.75 2.49
N ILE A 122 1.46 -18.83 3.27
CA ILE A 122 1.41 -18.74 4.74
C ILE A 122 2.64 -18.00 5.27
N PHE A 123 3.84 -18.29 4.74
CA PHE A 123 5.05 -17.56 5.13
C PHE A 123 5.01 -16.09 4.73
N VAL A 124 4.52 -15.75 3.53
CA VAL A 124 4.35 -14.35 3.12
C VAL A 124 3.42 -13.61 4.08
N TYR A 125 2.30 -14.22 4.46
CA TYR A 125 1.38 -13.65 5.45
C TYR A 125 2.00 -13.51 6.83
N LEU A 126 2.71 -14.54 7.29
CA LEU A 126 3.39 -14.53 8.58
C LEU A 126 4.44 -13.43 8.65
N PHE A 127 5.33 -13.33 7.66
CA PHE A 127 6.37 -12.30 7.63
C PHE A 127 5.80 -10.88 7.46
N GLY A 128 4.74 -10.72 6.67
CA GLY A 128 4.02 -9.46 6.54
C GLY A 128 3.43 -9.01 7.88
N ALA A 129 2.71 -9.91 8.57
CA ALA A 129 2.11 -9.64 9.88
C ALA A 129 3.16 -9.37 10.97
N LEU A 130 4.18 -10.22 11.09
CA LEU A 130 5.25 -10.04 12.07
C LEU A 130 6.05 -8.76 11.81
N GLY A 131 6.35 -8.44 10.55
CA GLY A 131 7.03 -7.21 10.18
C GLY A 131 6.20 -5.98 10.54
N LEU A 132 4.90 -5.98 10.28
CA LEU A 132 3.98 -4.93 10.69
C LEU A 132 3.97 -4.74 12.20
N LEU A 133 3.75 -5.81 12.97
CA LEU A 133 3.75 -5.77 14.44
C LEU A 133 5.07 -5.23 14.99
N LYS A 134 6.19 -5.63 14.39
CA LYS A 134 7.52 -5.18 14.80
C LYS A 134 7.75 -3.70 14.48
N LEU A 135 7.29 -3.20 13.34
CA LEU A 135 7.32 -1.77 13.01
C LEU A 135 6.48 -0.93 13.99
N ILE A 136 5.30 -1.43 14.36
CA ILE A 136 4.44 -0.80 15.38
C ILE A 136 5.15 -0.77 16.74
N LYS A 137 5.75 -1.90 17.16
CA LYS A 137 6.51 -1.98 18.41
C LYS A 137 7.72 -1.04 18.43
N GLN A 138 8.35 -0.81 17.27
CA GLN A 138 9.44 0.15 17.09
C GLN A 138 8.98 1.60 16.97
N LYS A 139 7.66 1.87 17.06
CA LYS A 139 7.05 3.21 16.89
C LYS A 139 7.33 3.87 15.54
N ARG A 140 7.65 3.08 14.50
CA ARG A 140 7.84 3.55 13.11
C ARG A 140 6.49 3.61 12.40
N TYR A 141 5.59 4.43 12.91
CA TYR A 141 4.18 4.44 12.52
C TYR A 141 3.99 4.74 11.03
N GLU A 142 4.83 5.58 10.44
CA GLU A 142 4.77 5.89 9.02
C GLU A 142 5.04 4.67 8.13
N LEU A 143 6.04 3.86 8.48
CA LEU A 143 6.32 2.60 7.77
C LEU A 143 5.26 1.55 8.08
N ALA A 144 4.79 1.49 9.33
CA ALA A 144 3.74 0.57 9.75
C ALA A 144 2.43 0.84 9.00
N THR A 145 2.03 2.11 8.79
CA THR A 145 0.85 2.45 8.01
C THR A 145 0.99 1.99 6.56
N PHE A 146 2.14 2.23 5.93
CA PHE A 146 2.41 1.77 4.56
C PHE A 146 2.35 0.24 4.44
N VAL A 147 3.13 -0.46 5.27
CA VAL A 147 3.16 -1.93 5.28
C VAL A 147 1.78 -2.48 5.60
N GLY A 148 1.05 -1.88 6.55
CA GLY A 148 -0.28 -2.32 6.94
C GLY A 148 -1.30 -2.23 5.80
N ILE A 149 -1.31 -1.14 5.04
CA ILE A 149 -2.27 -0.96 3.93
C ILE A 149 -1.95 -1.88 2.76
N PHE A 150 -0.67 -1.97 2.38
CA PHE A 150 -0.26 -2.90 1.32
C PHE A 150 -0.44 -4.36 1.75
N PHE A 151 -0.12 -4.69 2.99
CA PHE A 151 -0.34 -6.05 3.51
C PHE A 151 -1.82 -6.38 3.54
N PHE A 152 -2.66 -5.46 4.00
CA PHE A 152 -4.10 -5.63 4.02
C PHE A 152 -4.65 -5.86 2.61
N SER A 153 -4.23 -5.09 1.60
CA SER A 153 -4.69 -5.30 0.23
C SER A 153 -4.23 -6.65 -0.35
N ILE A 154 -3.04 -7.12 0.00
CA ILE A 154 -2.53 -8.44 -0.41
C ILE A 154 -3.42 -9.58 0.12
N LEU A 155 -4.09 -9.43 1.27
CA LEU A 155 -5.00 -10.46 1.78
C LEU A 155 -6.18 -10.74 0.84
N PHE A 156 -6.54 -9.78 -0.02
CA PHE A 156 -7.66 -9.89 -0.97
C PHE A 156 -7.21 -10.37 -2.36
N VAL A 157 -5.92 -10.63 -2.55
CA VAL A 157 -5.36 -11.11 -3.81
C VAL A 157 -5.39 -12.63 -3.82
N SER A 158 -6.09 -13.22 -4.80
CA SER A 158 -6.09 -14.67 -5.06
C SER A 158 -5.28 -14.95 -6.32
N HIS A 159 -3.96 -14.86 -6.16
CA HIS A 159 -3.00 -15.16 -7.21
C HIS A 159 -1.84 -15.93 -6.61
N ARG A 160 -1.46 -17.06 -7.21
CA ARG A 160 -0.34 -17.92 -6.78
C ARG A 160 0.94 -17.14 -6.44
N ASP A 161 1.40 -16.29 -7.36
CA ASP A 161 2.61 -15.47 -7.18
C ASP A 161 2.44 -14.27 -6.21
N LEU A 162 1.85 -14.50 -5.04
CA LEU A 162 1.54 -13.47 -4.04
C LEU A 162 2.78 -12.67 -3.61
N ILE A 163 3.95 -13.32 -3.60
CA ILE A 163 5.23 -12.67 -3.25
C ILE A 163 5.56 -11.49 -4.16
N ARG A 164 5.15 -11.51 -5.44
CA ARG A 164 5.36 -10.40 -6.38
C ARG A 164 4.53 -9.18 -5.98
N TYR A 165 3.31 -9.40 -5.50
CA TYR A 165 2.45 -8.35 -4.97
C TYR A 165 2.96 -7.81 -3.62
N ALA A 166 3.70 -8.63 -2.86
CA ALA A 166 4.34 -8.25 -1.61
C ALA A 166 5.69 -7.51 -1.77
N LEU A 167 6.30 -7.49 -2.96
CA LEU A 167 7.60 -6.82 -3.19
C LEU A 167 7.67 -5.37 -2.65
N PRO A 168 6.62 -4.52 -2.75
CA PRO A 168 6.68 -3.16 -2.22
C PRO A 168 6.89 -3.09 -0.71
N ILE A 169 6.48 -4.10 0.07
CA ILE A 169 6.64 -4.11 1.54
C ILE A 169 7.98 -4.69 1.99
N VAL A 170 8.65 -5.50 1.16
CA VAL A 170 9.88 -6.23 1.51
C VAL A 170 11.00 -5.34 2.08
N PRO A 171 11.34 -4.16 1.49
CA PRO A 171 12.36 -3.29 2.06
C PRO A 171 12.07 -2.87 3.51
N PHE A 172 10.79 -2.70 3.84
CA PHE A 172 10.36 -2.28 5.17
C PHE A 172 10.31 -3.45 6.16
N LEU A 173 10.14 -4.69 5.67
CA LEU A 173 10.33 -5.89 6.48
C LEU A 173 11.80 -6.03 6.92
N PHE A 174 12.77 -5.77 6.03
CA PHE A 174 14.18 -5.74 6.41
C PHE A 174 14.46 -4.70 7.49
N VAL A 175 13.87 -3.50 7.36
CA VAL A 175 13.94 -2.47 8.40
C VAL A 175 13.34 -2.96 9.72
N ALA A 176 12.19 -3.63 9.69
CA ALA A 176 11.55 -4.19 10.87
C ALA A 176 12.46 -5.22 11.55
N PHE A 177 13.07 -6.13 10.78
CA PHE A 177 13.90 -7.22 11.27
C PHE A 177 15.38 -6.87 11.45
N ASN A 178 15.79 -5.62 11.23
CA ASN A 178 17.19 -5.18 11.25
C ASN A 178 17.97 -5.67 12.49
N GLN A 179 17.41 -5.55 13.70
CA GLN A 179 18.06 -6.01 14.93
C GLN A 179 18.26 -7.53 15.03
N THR A 180 17.44 -8.31 14.31
CA THR A 180 17.58 -9.78 14.27
C THR A 180 18.56 -10.17 13.18
N LEU A 181 18.52 -9.49 12.02
CA LEU A 181 19.35 -9.81 10.86
C LEU A 181 20.81 -9.36 11.01
N THR A 182 21.08 -8.32 11.82
CA THR A 182 22.43 -7.78 12.03
C THR A 182 23.14 -8.37 13.25
N LYS A 183 22.46 -9.20 14.06
CA LYS A 183 23.12 -9.93 15.14
C LYS A 183 24.07 -10.96 14.54
N LYS A 184 25.36 -10.84 14.87
CA LYS A 184 26.39 -11.81 14.49
C LYS A 184 26.37 -13.07 15.35
N ASP A 185 25.67 -13.02 16.49
CA ASP A 185 25.53 -14.15 17.40
C ASP A 185 24.39 -15.06 16.95
N PHE A 186 24.69 -15.94 15.98
CA PHE A 186 24.01 -17.23 15.90
C PHE A 186 24.66 -18.13 16.96
N LYS A 187 24.16 -18.06 18.20
CA LYS A 187 24.36 -19.10 19.21
C LYS A 187 23.04 -19.80 19.43
#